data_AF-A0A8T4XEY6-F1
#
_entry.id   AF-A0A8T4XEY6-F1
#
_cell.length_a   1.000
_cell.length_b   1.000
_cell.length_c   1.000
_cell.angle_alpha   90.00
_cell.angle_beta   90.00
_cell.angle_gamma   90.00
#
_symmetry.space_group_name_H-M   'P 1'
#
loop_
_entity.id
_entity.type
_entity.pdbx_description
1 polymer ?
#
loop_
_entity_poly.entity_id
_entity_poly.type
_entity_poly.pdbx_seq_one_letter_code
_entity_poly.pdbx_strand_id
1 'polypeptide(L)'
;MHTCTFNEAKRLVRELVEAKGFPNDESALTQKLLWAFVELGEAADAYKKGEDWSIICEELIDVIFYILDFIGLVEKTQGTEIDVDKLFLEKWRKNMNRPNQYGQRRDIKVREG
;
A
#
# COMPACT_ATOMS: atom_id res chain seq x y z
N MET A 1 -21.04 -2.25 -11.22
CA MET A 1 -19.76 -1.97 -10.54
C MET A 1 -19.15 -3.29 -10.14
N HIS A 2 -17.89 -3.54 -10.49
CA HIS A 2 -17.15 -4.68 -9.95
C HIS A 2 -16.53 -4.23 -8.64
N THR A 3 -16.69 -5.04 -7.59
CA THR A 3 -16.08 -4.80 -6.28
C THR A 3 -14.78 -5.60 -6.20
N CYS A 4 -13.69 -4.96 -5.81
CA CYS A 4 -12.40 -5.61 -5.58
C CYS A 4 -12.03 -5.45 -4.10
N THR A 5 -11.78 -6.57 -3.40
CA THR A 5 -11.27 -6.54 -2.02
C THR A 5 -9.74 -6.51 -2.02
N PHE A 6 -9.09 -6.29 -0.88
CA PHE A 6 -7.63 -6.35 -0.84
C PHE A 6 -7.10 -7.76 -1.09
N ASN A 7 -7.80 -8.80 -0.64
CA ASN A 7 -7.41 -10.17 -0.95
C ASN A 7 -7.53 -10.46 -2.45
N GLU A 8 -8.57 -9.95 -3.11
CA GLU A 8 -8.72 -10.07 -4.56
C GLU A 8 -7.67 -9.26 -5.32
N ALA A 9 -7.42 -8.00 -4.91
CA ALA A 9 -6.39 -7.16 -5.49
C ALA A 9 -5.00 -7.81 -5.36
N LYS A 10 -4.68 -8.36 -4.17
CA LYS A 10 -3.46 -9.15 -3.94
C LYS A 10 -3.36 -10.28 -4.95
N ARG A 11 -4.42 -11.08 -5.13
CA ARG A 11 -4.43 -12.19 -6.11
C ARG A 11 -4.13 -11.69 -7.54
N LEU A 12 -4.82 -10.63 -7.99
CA LEU A 12 -4.65 -10.06 -9.33
C LEU A 12 -3.22 -9.53 -9.57
N VAL A 13 -2.63 -8.88 -8.57
CA VAL A 13 -1.23 -8.40 -8.65
C VAL A 13 -0.26 -9.57 -8.79
N ARG A 14 -0.50 -10.68 -8.10
CA ARG A 14 0.37 -11.88 -8.19
C ARG A 14 0.23 -12.59 -9.53
N GLU A 15 -0.98 -12.66 -10.08
CA GLU A 15 -1.22 -13.14 -11.44
C GLU A 15 -0.49 -12.28 -12.47
N LEU A 16 -0.50 -10.94 -12.31
CA LEU A 16 0.27 -10.04 -13.15
C LEU A 16 1.77 -10.31 -13.08
N VAL A 17 2.32 -10.48 -11.87
CA VAL A 17 3.74 -10.78 -11.64
C VAL A 17 4.16 -12.07 -12.33
N GLU A 18 3.35 -13.11 -12.23
CA GLU A 18 3.60 -14.39 -12.89
C GLU A 18 3.48 -14.28 -14.41
N ALA A 19 2.41 -13.65 -14.92
CA ALA A 19 2.19 -13.49 -16.35
C ALA A 19 3.27 -12.65 -17.05
N LYS A 20 3.87 -11.70 -16.33
CA LYS A 20 4.92 -10.82 -16.85
C LYS A 20 6.34 -11.32 -16.58
N GLY A 21 6.50 -12.42 -15.85
CA GLY A 21 7.81 -13.00 -15.55
C GLY A 21 8.66 -12.13 -14.61
N PHE A 22 8.03 -11.34 -13.74
CA PHE A 22 8.75 -10.54 -12.75
C PHE A 22 9.35 -11.42 -11.64
N PRO A 23 10.38 -10.93 -10.91
CA PRO A 23 10.97 -11.66 -9.79
C PRO A 23 9.93 -12.12 -8.77
N ASN A 24 9.94 -13.43 -8.51
CA ASN A 24 8.85 -14.12 -7.81
C ASN A 24 9.34 -15.20 -6.81
N ASP A 25 10.50 -14.96 -6.21
CA ASP A 25 11.08 -15.76 -5.14
C ASP A 25 11.47 -14.88 -3.94
N GLU A 26 11.97 -15.49 -2.87
CA GLU A 26 12.28 -14.81 -1.61
C GLU A 26 13.32 -13.68 -1.76
N SER A 27 14.24 -13.78 -2.73
CA SER A 27 15.25 -12.75 -2.97
C SER A 27 14.65 -11.43 -3.45
N ALA A 28 13.43 -11.46 -4.01
CA ALA A 28 12.71 -10.28 -4.48
C ALA A 28 11.99 -9.51 -3.36
N LEU A 29 11.88 -10.04 -2.13
CA LEU A 29 11.12 -9.39 -1.05
C LEU A 29 11.64 -7.98 -0.74
N THR A 30 12.95 -7.82 -0.56
CA THR A 30 13.58 -6.51 -0.31
C THR A 30 13.35 -5.56 -1.47
N GLN A 31 13.43 -6.07 -2.71
CA GLN A 31 13.24 -5.26 -3.90
C GLN A 31 11.82 -4.69 -3.99
N LYS A 32 10.79 -5.47 -3.65
CA LYS A 32 9.39 -5.01 -3.66
C LYS A 32 9.15 -3.87 -2.66
N LEU A 33 9.78 -3.91 -1.49
CA LEU A 33 9.70 -2.80 -0.52
C LEU A 33 10.42 -1.55 -1.01
N LEU A 34 11.56 -1.70 -1.69
CA LEU A 34 12.28 -0.56 -2.28
C LEU A 34 11.48 0.09 -3.40
N TRP A 35 10.84 -0.71 -4.27
CA TRP A 35 9.97 -0.18 -5.31
C TRP A 35 8.77 0.58 -4.73
N ALA A 36 8.09 0.04 -3.71
CA ALA A 36 7.01 0.77 -3.03
C ALA A 36 7.46 2.16 -2.50
N PHE A 37 8.72 2.28 -2.09
CA PHE A 37 9.28 3.57 -1.65
C PHE A 37 9.59 4.50 -2.83
N VAL A 38 10.05 3.96 -3.97
CA VAL A 38 10.24 4.72 -5.21
C VAL A 38 8.91 5.31 -5.67
N GLU A 39 7.86 4.49 -5.80
CA GLU A 39 6.53 4.97 -6.23
C GLU A 39 5.95 6.04 -5.29
N LEU A 40 6.22 5.92 -3.99
CA LEU A 40 5.81 6.96 -3.04
C LEU A 40 6.56 8.28 -3.28
N GLY A 41 7.82 8.20 -3.72
CA GLY A 41 8.61 9.33 -4.17
C GLY A 41 8.05 9.95 -5.44
N GLU A 42 7.59 9.14 -6.40
CA GLU A 42 6.96 9.58 -7.64
C GLU A 42 5.64 10.31 -7.36
N ALA A 43 4.78 9.75 -6.49
CA ALA A 43 3.56 10.42 -6.01
C ALA A 43 3.85 11.78 -5.36
N ALA A 44 4.90 11.87 -4.53
CA ALA A 44 5.29 13.11 -3.88
C ALA A 44 5.84 14.15 -4.86
N ASP A 45 6.60 13.72 -5.87
CA ASP A 45 7.14 14.58 -6.91
C ASP A 45 6.05 15.10 -7.85
N ALA A 46 5.09 14.24 -8.26
CA ALA A 46 3.91 14.62 -9.03
C ALA A 46 3.08 15.69 -8.29
N TYR A 47 2.82 15.49 -6.99
CA TYR A 47 2.14 16.48 -6.17
C TYR A 47 2.90 17.82 -6.11
N LYS A 48 4.22 17.77 -5.92
CA LYS A 48 5.07 18.97 -5.87
C LYS A 48 5.07 19.76 -7.17
N LYS A 49 4.97 19.06 -8.31
CA LYS A 49 4.88 19.66 -9.65
C LYS A 49 3.51 20.23 -9.99
N GLY A 50 2.48 19.93 -9.18
CA GLY A 50 1.12 20.37 -9.44
C GLY A 50 0.44 19.58 -10.54
N GLU A 51 0.80 18.30 -10.70
CA GLU A 51 0.17 17.38 -11.65
C GLU A 51 -1.31 17.12 -11.29
N ASP A 52 -2.06 16.54 -12.23
CA ASP A 52 -3.47 16.22 -12.03
C ASP A 52 -3.67 15.17 -10.92
N TRP A 53 -4.80 15.26 -10.21
CA TRP A 53 -5.15 14.31 -9.16
C TRP A 53 -5.22 12.87 -9.65
N SER A 54 -5.60 12.62 -10.91
CA SER A 54 -5.60 11.27 -11.47
C SER A 54 -4.19 10.68 -11.51
N ILE A 55 -3.19 11.48 -11.88
CA ILE A 55 -1.78 11.07 -11.95
C ILE A 55 -1.29 10.78 -10.54
N ILE A 56 -1.48 11.71 -9.61
CA ILE A 56 -1.05 11.53 -8.21
C ILE A 56 -1.70 10.28 -7.59
N CYS A 57 -2.98 10.04 -7.88
CA CYS A 57 -3.67 8.85 -7.40
C CYS A 57 -3.17 7.57 -8.06
N GLU A 58 -2.77 7.58 -9.34
CA GLU A 58 -2.18 6.44 -10.03
C GLU A 58 -0.87 6.02 -9.35
N GLU A 59 0.04 6.96 -9.08
CA GLU A 59 1.29 6.70 -8.35
C GLU A 59 1.04 6.12 -6.94
N LEU A 60 0.01 6.62 -6.24
CA LEU A 60 -0.40 6.07 -4.94
C LEU A 60 -0.96 4.64 -5.06
N ILE A 61 -1.61 4.30 -6.17
CA ILE A 61 -2.04 2.93 -6.45
C ILE A 61 -0.82 2.05 -6.73
N ASP A 62 0.22 2.54 -7.42
CA ASP A 62 1.44 1.77 -7.67
C ASP A 62 2.17 1.39 -6.36
N VAL A 63 2.17 2.30 -5.38
CA VAL A 63 2.62 1.97 -4.01
C VAL A 63 1.81 0.79 -3.43
N ILE A 64 0.48 0.81 -3.59
CA ILE A 64 -0.39 -0.27 -3.11
C ILE A 64 -0.11 -1.57 -3.86
N PHE A 65 0.16 -1.54 -5.16
CA PHE A 65 0.53 -2.71 -5.96
C PHE A 65 1.77 -3.39 -5.38
N TYR A 66 2.84 -2.65 -5.12
CA TYR A 66 4.06 -3.24 -4.55
C TYR A 66 3.88 -3.76 -3.11
N ILE A 67 3.04 -3.11 -2.30
CA ILE A 67 2.70 -3.60 -0.96
C ILE A 67 1.94 -4.94 -1.04
N LEU A 68 0.93 -5.03 -1.90
CA LEU A 68 0.14 -6.26 -2.08
C LEU A 68 0.96 -7.37 -2.71
N ASP A 69 1.83 -7.04 -3.67
CA ASP A 69 2.79 -7.96 -4.27
C ASP A 69 3.73 -8.55 -3.23
N PHE A 70 4.27 -7.70 -2.33
CA PHE A 70 5.11 -8.14 -1.22
C PHE A 70 4.36 -9.12 -0.31
N ILE A 71 3.13 -8.80 0.10
CA ILE A 71 2.32 -9.68 0.97
C ILE A 71 2.08 -11.02 0.27
N GLY A 72 1.66 -11.02 -0.99
CA GLY A 72 1.44 -12.26 -1.74
C GLY A 72 2.72 -13.06 -1.99
N LEU A 73 3.87 -12.40 -2.08
CA LEU A 73 5.16 -13.08 -2.15
C LEU A 73 5.52 -13.73 -0.81
N VAL A 74 5.27 -13.07 0.32
CA VAL A 74 5.46 -13.65 1.67
C VAL A 74 4.60 -14.90 1.84
N GLU A 75 3.33 -14.88 1.41
CA GLU A 75 2.47 -16.06 1.47
C GLU A 75 3.07 -17.24 0.69
N LYS A 76 3.51 -16.96 -0.55
CA LYS A 76 4.13 -17.95 -1.42
C LYS A 76 5.43 -18.53 -0.85
N THR A 77 6.32 -17.69 -0.32
CA THR A 77 7.66 -18.14 0.10
C THR A 77 7.69 -18.71 1.51
N GLN A 78 6.81 -18.25 2.39
CA GLN A 78 6.77 -18.68 3.79
C GLN A 78 5.68 -19.73 4.08
N GLY A 79 4.84 -20.06 3.08
CA GLY A 79 3.76 -21.04 3.24
C GLY A 79 2.69 -20.60 4.24
N THR A 80 2.42 -19.30 4.31
CA THR A 80 1.44 -18.70 5.21
C THR A 80 0.30 -18.06 4.41
N GLU A 81 -0.87 -17.90 5.03
CA GLU A 81 -2.00 -17.16 4.46
C GLU A 81 -2.25 -15.89 5.27
N ILE A 82 -2.39 -14.78 4.57
CA ILE A 82 -2.56 -13.43 5.10
C ILE A 82 -3.86 -12.86 4.54
N ASP A 83 -4.89 -12.85 5.38
CA ASP A 83 -6.16 -12.19 5.10
C ASP A 83 -6.01 -10.67 5.26
N VAL A 84 -5.79 -9.98 4.13
CA VAL A 84 -5.51 -8.55 4.08
C VAL A 84 -6.74 -7.73 4.43
N ASP A 85 -7.93 -8.17 4.01
CA ASP A 85 -9.20 -7.51 4.34
C ASP A 85 -9.44 -7.51 5.86
N LYS A 86 -9.20 -8.65 6.51
CA LYS A 86 -9.27 -8.76 7.97
C LYS A 86 -8.24 -7.87 8.66
N LEU A 87 -6.97 -7.89 8.22
CA LEU A 87 -5.92 -7.02 8.77
C LEU A 87 -6.28 -5.54 8.66
N PHE A 88 -6.82 -5.11 7.51
CA PHE A 88 -7.30 -3.76 7.31
C PHE A 88 -8.41 -3.40 8.30
N LEU A 89 -9.46 -4.23 8.40
CA LEU A 89 -10.59 -3.99 9.31
C LEU A 89 -10.16 -3.97 10.78
N GLU A 90 -9.28 -4.87 11.20
CA GLU A 90 -8.73 -4.88 12.55
C GLU A 90 -7.90 -3.63 12.84
N LYS A 91 -7.07 -3.20 11.88
CA LYS A 91 -6.29 -1.97 12.01
C LYS A 91 -7.20 -0.75 12.11
N TRP A 92 -8.24 -0.69 11.28
CA TRP A 92 -9.25 0.36 11.31
C TRP A 92 -9.97 0.40 12.67
N ARG A 93 -10.46 -0.73 13.17
CA ARG A 93 -11.10 -0.83 14.51
C ARG A 93 -10.15 -0.38 15.63
N LYS A 94 -8.89 -0.83 15.59
CA LYS A 94 -7.86 -0.40 16.54
C LYS A 94 -7.63 1.11 16.48
N ASN A 95 -7.67 1.72 15.30
CA ASN A 95 -7.49 3.17 15.15
C ASN A 95 -8.71 3.98 15.61
N MET A 96 -9.93 3.49 15.34
CA MET A 96 -11.18 4.13 15.82
C MET A 96 -11.26 4.15 17.36
N ASN A 97 -10.72 3.13 18.03
CA ASN A 97 -10.70 3.05 19.50
C ASN A 97 -9.58 3.87 20.15
N ARG A 98 -8.67 4.47 19.37
CA ARG A 98 -7.60 5.29 19.93
C ARG A 98 -8.15 6.68 20.29
N PRO A 99 -7.87 7.19 21.50
CA PRO A 99 -8.41 8.48 21.91
C PRO A 99 -8.08 9.62 20.96
N ASN A 100 -6.89 9.65 20.32
CA ASN A 100 -6.35 10.82 19.59
C ASN A 100 -5.18 10.55 18.61
N GLN A 101 -5.06 9.37 18.00
CA GLN A 101 -3.82 9.02 17.27
C GLN A 101 -4.04 8.36 15.91
N TYR A 102 -4.89 8.96 15.07
CA TYR A 102 -4.71 8.84 13.62
C TYR A 102 -4.23 10.20 13.11
N GLY A 103 -2.97 10.28 12.66
CA GLY A 103 -2.42 11.53 12.09
C GLY A 103 -1.91 12.59 13.09
N GLN A 104 -1.74 12.24 14.38
CA GLN A 104 -1.37 13.11 15.52
C GLN A 104 -2.52 13.96 16.11
N ARG A 105 -2.74 13.90 17.43
CA ARG A 105 -2.96 15.13 18.21
C ARG A 105 -1.61 15.56 18.77
N ARG A 106 -0.92 16.45 18.06
CA ARG A 106 -0.09 17.46 18.72
C ARG A 106 -0.90 18.72 18.65
N ASP A 107 -1.05 19.38 19.78
CA ASP A 107 -1.80 20.60 19.91
C ASP A 107 -1.23 21.63 18.93
N ILE A 108 -1.88 21.80 17.77
CA ILE A 108 -1.67 22.97 16.94
C ILE A 108 -2.30 24.10 17.75
N LYS A 109 -1.51 24.70 18.64
CA LYS A 109 -1.78 26.07 19.06
C LYS A 109 -1.61 26.92 17.81
N VAL A 110 -2.72 27.17 17.13
CA VAL A 110 -2.86 28.40 16.36
C VAL A 110 -2.64 29.51 17.38
N ARG A 111 -1.44 30.10 17.40
CA ARG A 111 -1.29 31.41 18.01
C ARG A 111 -1.77 32.40 16.97
N GLU A 112 -2.98 32.88 17.20
CA GLU A 112 -3.51 34.11 16.67
C GLU A 112 -2.60 35.30 17.07
N GLY A 113 -2.42 36.27 16.18
CA GLY A 113 -1.84 37.58 16.49
C GLY A 113 -0.42 37.79 16.00
#